data_AF-A0A7J9FZ24-F1
#
_entry.id   AF-A0A7J9FZ24-F1
#
_cell.length_a   1.000
_cell.length_b   1.000
_cell.length_c   1.000
_cell.angle_alpha   90.00
_cell.angle_beta   90.00
_cell.angle_gamma   90.00
#
_symmetry.space_group_name_H-M   'P 1'
#
loop_
_entity.id
_entity.type
_entity.pdbx_description
1 polymer ?
#
loop_
_entity_poly.entity_id
_entity_poly.type
_entity_poly.pdbx_seq_one_letter_code
_entity_poly.pdbx_strand_id
1 'polypeptide(L)'
;ENIAREFLDRLVKWTKNIKISDPFEEGCRLGPVVSGGQYEKVFKFISTAKSEGATVLSGGVRPEHLRKGFFVEPTIITDVTTSMQIWREEVFGPVLCVKTFSTEEEALELANDTHYGLGAAVISNDLERCDRVSK
;
A
#
# COMPACT_ATOMS: atom_id res chain seq x y z
N GLU A 1 14.52 -5.82 8.57
CA GLU A 1 15.07 -5.86 7.19
C GLU A 1 15.31 -7.29 6.66
N ASN A 2 15.70 -8.25 7.51
CA ASN A 2 16.09 -9.62 7.14
C ASN A 2 15.16 -10.39 6.19
N ILE A 3 13.84 -10.15 6.24
CA ILE A 3 12.84 -10.83 5.38
C ILE A 3 12.23 -9.93 4.30
N ALA A 4 12.66 -8.67 4.20
CA ALA A 4 11.97 -7.66 3.39
C ALA A 4 11.91 -8.04 1.91
N ARG A 5 13.01 -8.55 1.36
CA ARG A 5 13.09 -9.00 -0.04
C ARG A 5 12.13 -10.16 -0.33
N GLU A 6 12.18 -11.21 0.48
CA GLU A 6 11.30 -12.38 0.31
C GLU A 6 9.81 -11.99 0.46
N PHE A 7 9.52 -11.12 1.44
CA PHE A 7 8.18 -10.60 1.65
C PHE A 7 7.68 -9.81 0.44
N LEU A 8 8.47 -8.87 -0.09
CA LEU A 8 8.13 -8.07 -1.26
C LEU A 8 7.92 -8.94 -2.50
N ASP A 9 8.79 -9.93 -2.74
CA ASP A 9 8.64 -10.86 -3.86
C ASP A 9 7.32 -11.64 -3.79
N ARG A 10 6.95 -12.12 -2.60
CA ARG A 10 5.67 -12.81 -2.40
C ARG A 10 4.49 -11.84 -2.49
N LEU A 11 4.59 -10.66 -1.90
CA LEU A 11 3.55 -9.64 -1.93
C LEU A 11 3.22 -9.25 -3.38
N VAL A 12 4.22 -8.95 -4.20
CA VAL A 12 4.03 -8.64 -5.63
C VAL A 12 3.35 -9.79 -6.38
N LYS A 13 3.74 -11.05 -6.13
CA LYS A 13 3.09 -12.22 -6.74
C LYS A 13 1.62 -12.33 -6.36
N TRP A 14 1.28 -12.14 -5.09
CA TRP A 14 -0.10 -12.15 -4.61
C TRP A 14 -0.90 -10.99 -5.20
N THR A 15 -0.34 -9.79 -5.19
CA THR A 15 -0.97 -8.57 -5.73
C THR A 15 -1.28 -8.69 -7.22
N LYS A 16 -0.37 -9.27 -8.02
CA LYS A 16 -0.59 -9.50 -9.47
C LYS A 16 -1.67 -10.54 -9.77
N ASN A 17 -2.00 -11.42 -8.82
CA ASN A 17 -3.06 -12.42 -8.97
C ASN A 17 -4.45 -11.89 -8.56
N ILE A 18 -4.57 -10.63 -8.13
CA ILE A 18 -5.86 -10.03 -7.79
C ILE A 18 -6.68 -9.87 -9.07
N LYS A 19 -7.82 -10.56 -9.15
CA LYS A 19 -8.78 -10.41 -10.25
C LYS A 19 -9.50 -9.07 -10.14
N ILE A 20 -9.14 -8.14 -11.03
CA ILE A 20 -9.79 -6.84 -11.20
C ILE A 20 -10.78 -6.96 -12.35
N SER A 21 -12.06 -6.78 -12.06
CA SER A 21 -13.14 -7.00 -13.03
C SER A 21 -14.40 -6.20 -12.66
N ASP A 22 -15.49 -6.41 -13.39
CA ASP A 22 -16.81 -5.90 -13.01
C ASP A 22 -17.15 -6.39 -11.58
N PRO A 23 -17.60 -5.51 -10.65
CA PRO A 23 -17.99 -5.90 -9.30
C PRO A 23 -19.09 -6.96 -9.22
N PHE A 24 -19.92 -7.09 -10.27
CA PHE A 24 -20.96 -8.12 -10.35
C PHE A 24 -20.47 -9.46 -10.91
N GLU A 25 -19.22 -9.53 -11.39
CA GLU A 25 -18.63 -10.76 -11.91
C GLU A 25 -18.20 -11.69 -10.76
N GLU A 26 -18.51 -12.99 -10.89
CA GLU A 26 -18.07 -14.00 -9.92
C GLU A 26 -16.53 -14.04 -9.81
N GLY A 27 -16.04 -14.07 -8.57
CA GLY A 27 -14.62 -14.07 -8.28
C GLY A 27 -13.94 -12.70 -8.42
N CYS A 28 -14.67 -11.61 -8.69
CA CYS A 28 -14.13 -10.26 -8.59
C CYS A 28 -13.50 -10.05 -7.20
N ARG A 29 -12.24 -9.60 -7.16
CA ARG A 29 -11.50 -9.32 -5.92
C ARG A 29 -11.20 -7.84 -5.72
N LEU A 30 -11.34 -7.02 -6.76
CA LEU A 30 -11.15 -5.59 -6.70
C LEU A 30 -12.02 -4.87 -7.75
N GLY A 31 -12.89 -4.00 -7.29
CA GLY A 31 -13.71 -3.11 -8.12
C GLY A 31 -13.05 -1.75 -8.41
N PRO A 32 -13.78 -0.83 -9.06
CA PRO A 32 -13.27 0.52 -9.29
C PRO A 32 -13.30 1.35 -8.01
N VAL A 33 -12.55 2.47 -7.99
CA VAL A 33 -12.78 3.51 -6.98
C VAL A 33 -14.10 4.23 -7.26
N VAL A 34 -14.66 4.89 -6.23
CA VAL A 34 -16.06 5.34 -6.24
C VAL A 34 -16.39 6.42 -7.27
N SER A 35 -15.43 7.27 -7.66
CA SER A 35 -15.71 8.41 -8.54
C SER A 35 -14.49 8.87 -9.34
N GLY A 36 -14.72 9.70 -10.36
CA GLY A 36 -13.65 10.31 -11.17
C GLY A 36 -12.72 11.21 -10.35
N GLY A 37 -13.27 11.98 -9.40
CA GLY A 37 -12.45 12.80 -8.50
C GLY A 37 -11.53 11.97 -7.60
N GLN A 38 -12.01 10.83 -7.10
CA GLN A 38 -11.16 9.91 -6.33
C GLN A 38 -10.11 9.23 -7.21
N TYR A 39 -10.47 8.85 -8.43
CA TYR A 39 -9.54 8.30 -9.42
C TYR A 39 -8.37 9.26 -9.70
N GLU A 40 -8.68 10.53 -9.99
CA GLU A 40 -7.66 11.56 -10.23
C GLU A 40 -6.81 11.82 -8.98
N LYS A 41 -7.42 11.87 -7.79
CA LYS A 41 -6.71 12.03 -6.52
C LYS A 41 -5.69 10.90 -6.31
N VAL A 42 -6.10 9.65 -6.48
CA VAL A 42 -5.22 8.48 -6.32
C VAL A 42 -4.05 8.52 -7.31
N PHE A 43 -4.29 8.81 -8.59
CA PHE A 43 -3.21 8.93 -9.57
C PHE A 43 -2.27 10.10 -9.30
N LYS A 44 -2.78 11.21 -8.74
CA LYS A 44 -1.95 12.33 -8.31
C LYS A 44 -1.02 11.94 -7.16
N PHE A 45 -1.48 11.15 -6.19
CA PHE A 45 -0.59 10.63 -5.15
C PHE A 45 0.52 9.74 -5.71
N ILE A 46 0.18 8.83 -6.62
CA ILE A 46 1.15 7.93 -7.27
C ILE A 46 2.17 8.74 -8.07
N SER A 47 1.75 9.78 -8.80
CA SER A 47 2.67 10.63 -9.56
C SER A 47 3.54 11.49 -8.64
N THR A 48 3.00 12.04 -7.56
CA THR A 48 3.79 12.77 -6.55
C THR A 48 4.85 11.87 -5.93
N ALA A 49 4.50 10.65 -5.53
CA ALA A 49 5.45 9.70 -4.95
C ALA A 49 6.66 9.45 -5.88
N LYS A 50 6.42 9.26 -7.19
CA LYS A 50 7.49 9.14 -8.19
C LYS A 50 8.35 10.41 -8.26
N SER A 51 7.73 11.59 -8.21
CA SER A 51 8.46 12.86 -8.26
C SER A 51 9.29 13.14 -7.00
N GLU A 52 8.89 12.60 -5.85
CA GLU A 52 9.61 12.68 -4.59
C GLU A 52 10.75 11.64 -4.47
N GLY A 53 10.84 10.71 -5.42
CA GLY A 53 11.93 9.72 -5.51
C GLY A 53 11.54 8.30 -5.07
N ALA A 54 10.28 8.04 -4.76
CA ALA A 54 9.81 6.69 -4.44
C ALA A 54 9.72 5.80 -5.70
N THR A 55 9.83 4.49 -5.51
CA THR A 55 9.75 3.50 -6.57
C THR A 55 8.36 2.86 -6.60
N VAL A 56 7.70 2.87 -7.76
CA VAL A 56 6.50 2.03 -7.97
C VAL A 56 6.94 0.62 -8.37
N LEU A 57 6.92 -0.29 -7.40
CA LEU A 57 7.37 -1.67 -7.56
C LEU A 57 6.40 -2.52 -8.41
N SER A 58 5.09 -2.24 -8.31
CA SER A 58 4.03 -2.90 -9.09
C SER A 58 2.80 -2.00 -9.15
N GLY A 59 2.00 -2.12 -10.21
CA GLY A 59 0.76 -1.37 -10.40
C GLY A 59 1.01 0.09 -10.79
N GLY A 60 0.23 1.00 -10.21
CA GLY A 60 0.36 2.44 -10.43
C GLY A 60 -0.20 2.93 -11.77
N VAL A 61 -0.99 2.07 -12.43
CA VAL A 61 -1.62 2.33 -13.73
C VAL A 61 -3.08 1.84 -13.72
N ARG A 62 -3.79 2.12 -14.80
CA ARG A 62 -5.12 1.57 -15.07
C ARG A 62 -4.97 0.17 -15.71
N PRO A 63 -5.75 -0.84 -15.29
CA PRO A 63 -5.74 -2.14 -15.97
C PRO A 63 -6.12 -2.03 -17.44
N GLU A 64 -5.29 -2.59 -18.34
CA GLU A 64 -5.43 -2.40 -19.79
C GLU A 64 -6.76 -2.93 -20.36
N HIS A 65 -7.29 -4.02 -19.78
CA HIS A 65 -8.54 -4.65 -20.19
C HIS A 65 -9.80 -3.91 -19.73
N LEU A 66 -9.66 -2.94 -18.81
CA LEU A 66 -10.80 -2.20 -18.23
C LEU A 66 -10.77 -0.72 -18.62
N ARG A 67 -11.09 -0.42 -19.89
CA ARG A 67 -11.05 0.95 -20.45
C ARG A 67 -12.18 1.88 -20.01
N LYS A 68 -13.23 1.36 -19.37
CA LYS A 68 -14.32 2.15 -18.74
C LYS A 68 -14.37 1.90 -17.23
N GLY A 69 -14.95 2.82 -16.47
CA GLY A 69 -14.94 2.82 -15.00
C GLY A 69 -13.66 3.44 -14.41
N PHE A 70 -13.61 3.54 -13.08
CA PHE A 70 -12.53 4.20 -12.35
C PHE A 70 -11.58 3.17 -11.72
N PHE A 71 -11.01 2.29 -12.52
CA PHE A 71 -10.15 1.21 -12.03
C PHE A 71 -8.69 1.64 -11.87
N VAL A 72 -8.10 1.31 -10.73
CA VAL A 72 -6.69 1.53 -10.41
C VAL A 72 -6.09 0.17 -10.05
N GLU A 73 -4.94 -0.18 -10.62
CA GLU A 73 -4.22 -1.39 -10.23
C GLU A 73 -3.74 -1.29 -8.76
N PRO A 74 -3.80 -2.40 -8.00
CA PRO A 74 -3.10 -2.52 -6.73
C PRO A 74 -1.64 -2.11 -6.86
N THR A 75 -1.29 -1.04 -6.15
CA THR A 75 -0.01 -0.35 -6.29
C THR A 75 0.84 -0.59 -5.06
N ILE A 76 2.09 -1.04 -5.26
CA ILE A 76 3.08 -1.16 -4.18
C ILE A 76 4.17 -0.14 -4.44
N ILE A 77 4.45 0.70 -3.44
CA ILE A 77 5.44 1.77 -3.49
C ILE A 77 6.52 1.47 -2.44
N THR A 78 7.78 1.46 -2.89
CA THR A 78 8.98 1.24 -2.06
C THR A 78 9.90 2.45 -2.11
N ASP A 79 11.04 2.36 -1.41
CA ASP A 79 12.03 3.45 -1.34
C ASP A 79 11.44 4.76 -0.81
N VAL A 80 10.49 4.63 0.14
CA VAL A 80 9.75 5.74 0.74
C VAL A 80 10.50 6.28 1.96
N THR A 81 10.57 7.61 2.08
CA THR A 81 11.03 8.29 3.29
C THR A 81 9.85 8.88 4.07
N THR A 82 10.03 9.10 5.37
CA THR A 82 8.93 9.61 6.23
C THR A 82 8.51 11.04 5.91
N SER A 83 9.32 11.79 5.17
CA SER A 83 9.00 13.14 4.70
C SER A 83 8.14 13.18 3.44
N MET A 84 7.97 12.05 2.74
CA MET A 84 7.18 11.98 1.50
C MET A 84 5.69 12.12 1.77
N GLN A 85 4.97 12.77 0.85
CA GLN A 85 3.52 12.92 0.96
C GLN A 85 2.82 11.55 1.03
N ILE A 86 3.32 10.57 0.26
CA ILE A 86 2.75 9.22 0.19
C ILE A 86 2.88 8.42 1.51
N TRP A 87 3.75 8.86 2.43
CA TRP A 87 3.87 8.28 3.77
C TRP A 87 2.92 8.96 4.78
N ARG A 88 2.73 10.28 4.63
CA ARG A 88 2.03 11.12 5.62
C ARG A 88 0.51 11.18 5.42
N GLU A 89 0.06 11.10 4.19
CA GLU A 89 -1.32 11.43 3.81
C GLU A 89 -2.13 10.20 3.39
N GLU A 90 -3.42 10.21 3.72
CA GLU A 90 -4.34 9.15 3.33
C GLU A 90 -4.71 9.22 1.83
N VAL A 91 -4.24 8.23 1.06
CA VAL A 91 -4.48 8.11 -0.38
C VAL A 91 -5.93 7.68 -0.68
N PHE A 92 -6.49 6.79 0.14
CA PHE A 92 -7.84 6.21 -0.02
C PHE A 92 -8.05 5.48 -1.37
N GLY A 93 -7.01 4.84 -1.87
CA GLY A 93 -7.02 3.97 -3.04
C GLY A 93 -6.27 2.66 -2.78
N PRO A 94 -6.19 1.74 -3.75
CA PRO A 94 -5.49 0.46 -3.61
C PRO A 94 -3.96 0.67 -3.71
N VAL A 95 -3.38 1.46 -2.80
CA VAL A 95 -1.97 1.86 -2.79
C VAL A 95 -1.35 1.53 -1.43
N LEU A 96 -0.26 0.79 -1.43
CA LEU A 96 0.49 0.38 -0.25
C LEU A 96 1.92 0.89 -0.32
N CYS A 97 2.36 1.61 0.71
CA CYS A 97 3.76 2.00 0.91
C CYS A 97 4.48 0.98 1.80
N VAL A 98 5.75 0.69 1.51
CA VAL A 98 6.57 -0.23 2.29
C VAL A 98 7.87 0.43 2.70
N LYS A 99 8.18 0.34 4.00
CA LYS A 99 9.45 0.75 4.59
C LYS A 99 9.98 -0.34 5.51
N THR A 100 11.29 -0.54 5.53
CA THR A 100 11.96 -1.50 6.41
C THR A 100 12.35 -0.85 7.73
N PHE A 101 12.51 -1.68 8.76
CA PHE A 101 13.07 -1.35 10.06
C PHE A 101 14.02 -2.46 10.53
N SER A 102 14.87 -2.17 11.50
CA SER A 102 15.89 -3.07 12.05
C SER A 102 15.61 -3.47 13.49
N THR A 103 14.98 -2.60 14.28
CA THR A 103 14.63 -2.86 15.69
C THR A 103 13.14 -2.70 15.96
N GLU A 104 12.66 -3.25 17.08
CA GLU A 104 11.27 -3.10 17.53
C GLU A 104 10.95 -1.64 17.83
N GLU A 105 11.90 -0.90 18.40
CA GLU A 105 11.79 0.52 18.70
C GLU A 105 11.65 1.36 17.43
N GLU A 106 12.47 1.11 16.40
CA GLU A 106 12.34 1.79 15.11
C GLU A 106 10.98 1.48 14.46
N ALA A 107 10.49 0.24 14.56
CA ALA A 107 9.17 -0.11 14.04
C ALA A 107 8.05 0.69 14.73
N LEU A 108 8.13 0.85 16.05
CA LEU A 108 7.17 1.64 16.84
C LEU A 108 7.27 3.14 16.53
N GLU A 109 8.48 3.67 16.38
CA GLU A 109 8.68 5.07 15.97
C GLU A 109 8.05 5.33 14.59
N LEU A 110 8.30 4.45 13.60
CA LEU A 110 7.71 4.58 12.27
C LEU A 110 6.19 4.41 12.26
N ALA A 111 5.66 3.45 13.02
CA ALA A 111 4.22 3.21 13.09
C ALA A 111 3.46 4.38 13.73
N ASN A 112 4.07 5.04 14.72
CA ASN A 112 3.49 6.18 15.43
C ASN A 112 3.84 7.53 14.79
N ASP A 113 4.73 7.58 13.79
CA ASP A 113 5.05 8.80 13.03
C ASP A 113 3.95 9.16 12.02
N THR A 114 2.76 9.42 12.55
CA THR A 114 1.57 9.80 11.79
C THR A 114 0.66 10.69 12.63
N HIS A 115 -0.15 11.52 11.98
CA HIS A 115 -1.19 12.32 12.65
C HIS A 115 -2.50 11.54 12.86
N TYR A 116 -2.56 10.29 12.38
CA TYR A 116 -3.72 9.40 12.51
C TYR A 116 -3.58 8.40 13.66
N GLY A 117 -4.62 7.62 13.95
CA GLY A 117 -4.62 6.64 15.06
C GLY A 117 -5.85 5.72 15.08
N LEU A 118 -6.29 5.22 13.92
CA LEU A 118 -7.53 4.43 13.81
C LEU A 118 -7.31 2.93 14.11
N GLY A 119 -6.26 2.34 13.55
CA GLY A 119 -5.97 0.92 13.71
C GLY A 119 -4.54 0.59 13.27
N ALA A 120 -3.98 -0.46 13.86
CA ALA A 120 -2.65 -0.96 13.57
C ALA A 120 -2.64 -2.50 13.68
N ALA A 121 -1.65 -3.15 13.08
CA ALA A 121 -1.49 -4.60 13.14
C ALA A 121 -0.02 -4.97 13.35
N VAL A 122 0.22 -5.95 14.21
CA VAL A 122 1.51 -6.61 14.42
C VAL A 122 1.41 -8.06 13.98
N ILE A 123 2.38 -8.53 13.19
CA ILE A 123 2.44 -9.91 12.70
C ILE A 123 3.78 -10.50 13.14
N SER A 124 3.73 -11.40 14.13
CA SER A 124 4.90 -12.09 14.67
C SER A 124 4.47 -13.45 15.24
N ASN A 125 5.37 -14.43 15.21
CA ASN A 125 5.20 -15.70 15.93
C ASN A 125 5.55 -15.57 17.43
N ASP A 126 6.20 -14.47 17.82
CA ASP A 126 6.45 -14.11 19.22
C ASP A 126 5.24 -13.36 19.78
N LEU A 127 4.45 -14.06 20.62
CA LEU A 127 3.22 -13.53 21.20
C LEU A 127 3.48 -12.46 22.27
N GLU A 128 4.60 -12.53 22.99
CA GLU A 128 4.97 -11.50 23.96
C GLU A 128 5.34 -10.19 23.26
N ARG A 129 6.04 -10.28 22.11
CA ARG A 129 6.25 -9.12 21.23
C ARG A 129 4.94 -8.55 20.72
N CYS A 130 4.01 -9.40 20.25
CA CYS A 130 2.70 -8.93 19.81
C CYS A 130 1.96 -8.16 20.92
N ASP A 131 1.93 -8.68 22.15
CA ASP A 131 1.30 -8.02 23.29
C ASP A 131 2.01 -6.69 23.64
N ARG A 132 3.34 -6.65 23.72
CA ARG A 132 4.09 -5.41 24.00
C ARG A 132 3.88 -4.34 22.94
N VAL A 133 3.96 -4.68 21.66
CA VAL A 133 3.84 -3.73 20.54
C VAL A 133 2.40 -3.20 20.40
N SER A 134 1.40 -3.94 20.89
CA SER A 134 0.00 -3.54 20.83
C SER A 134 -0.46 -2.54 21.91
N LYS A 135 0.41 -2.21 22.87
CA LYS A 135 0.13 -1.35 24.02
C LYS A 135 0.74 0.03 23.84
#